data_AF-A0A2J6J2B6-F1
#
_entry.id   AF-A0A2J6J2B6-F1
#
_cell.length_a   1.000
_cell.length_b   1.000
_cell.length_c   1.000
_cell.angle_alpha   90.00
_cell.angle_beta   90.00
_cell.angle_gamma   90.00
#
_symmetry.space_group_name_H-M   'P 1'
#
loop_
_entity.id
_entity.type
_entity.pdbx_description
1 polymer ?
#
loop_
_entity_poly.entity_id
_entity_poly.type
_entity_poly.pdbx_seq_one_letter_code
_entity_poly.pdbx_strand_id
1 'polypeptide(L)'
;MKRKTITQIVCAVALISLLPASGWAFRNDCNGEGMRGDGPMGARHEHRMDRMADILDLTEAQQKQIDAIHEQERATFEADREQRREIHEQMRALIESDNFDEAAIRNLATKEAEMEIEQRVSRAKVRNQVFNILTPEQQELSKKLGPMHGERGGKHHRGGPGPGLGMDD
;
A
#
# COMPACT_ATOMS: atom_id res chain seq x y z
N MET A 1 59.24 12.86 -23.10
CA MET A 1 57.79 12.72 -23.29
C MET A 1 57.32 11.52 -22.45
N LYS A 2 56.80 11.75 -21.23
CA LYS A 2 55.36 11.64 -20.83
C LYS A 2 54.80 10.23 -21.10
N ARG A 3 54.30 9.39 -20.17
CA ARG A 3 53.71 9.51 -18.81
C ARG A 3 53.63 8.09 -18.22
N LYS A 4 53.70 7.92 -16.88
CA LYS A 4 52.98 6.92 -16.05
C LYS A 4 53.34 7.10 -14.56
N THR A 5 52.89 8.20 -13.98
CA THR A 5 52.67 8.38 -12.53
C THR A 5 51.19 7.99 -12.33
N ILE A 6 50.73 7.09 -11.46
CA ILE A 6 50.81 7.10 -10.00
C ILE A 6 50.44 5.67 -9.56
N THR A 7 51.39 4.94 -9.03
CA THR A 7 51.19 3.74 -8.21
C THR A 7 52.15 3.94 -7.05
N GLN A 8 51.71 3.68 -5.82
CA GLN A 8 52.36 3.93 -4.53
C GLN A 8 51.92 5.22 -3.83
N ILE A 9 50.83 5.15 -3.05
CA ILE A 9 50.87 5.52 -1.63
C ILE A 9 50.03 4.46 -0.89
N VAL A 10 50.71 3.45 -0.39
CA VAL A 10 50.23 2.49 0.59
C VAL A 10 50.89 2.85 1.92
N CYS A 11 50.16 2.67 3.02
CA CYS A 11 50.58 2.72 4.43
C CYS A 11 50.64 4.07 5.14
N ALA A 12 49.50 4.47 5.71
CA ALA A 12 49.46 5.00 7.08
C ALA A 12 48.19 4.49 7.78
N VAL A 13 48.23 3.22 8.22
CA VAL A 13 47.28 2.62 9.16
C VAL A 13 47.98 2.48 10.49
N ALA A 14 47.50 3.20 11.50
CA ALA A 14 47.63 2.94 12.94
C ALA A 14 46.92 4.08 13.67
N LEU A 15 46.08 3.96 14.70
CA LEU A 15 45.56 2.87 15.52
C LEU A 15 44.47 3.54 16.38
N ILE A 16 43.21 3.09 16.36
CA ILE A 16 42.39 3.06 17.59
C ILE A 16 41.57 1.78 17.55
N SER A 17 41.97 0.86 18.43
CA SER A 17 41.36 -0.42 18.67
C SER A 17 40.91 -0.47 20.13
N LEU A 18 39.60 -0.61 20.39
CA LEU A 18 38.99 -1.82 20.97
C LEU A 18 37.57 -1.52 21.50
N LEU A 19 36.69 -2.47 21.20
CA LEU A 19 35.29 -2.62 21.60
C LEU A 19 35.15 -3.08 23.08
N PRO A 20 33.92 -3.09 23.63
CA PRO A 20 33.15 -4.34 23.63
C PRO A 20 31.70 -4.10 23.15
N ALA A 21 31.19 -4.85 22.18
CA ALA A 21 30.59 -6.17 22.38
C ALA A 21 29.46 -6.17 23.42
N SER A 22 28.29 -5.66 23.01
CA SER A 22 27.01 -6.22 23.44
C SER A 22 26.12 -6.27 22.21
N GLY A 23 26.03 -7.47 21.64
CA GLY A 23 25.17 -7.75 20.50
C GLY A 23 23.72 -7.48 20.87
N TRP A 24 23.12 -6.55 20.14
CA TRP A 24 21.73 -6.66 19.74
C TRP A 24 21.75 -6.49 18.23
N ALA A 25 22.05 -7.59 17.54
CA ALA A 25 21.47 -7.76 16.23
C ALA A 25 19.95 -7.70 16.47
N PHE A 26 19.34 -6.54 16.23
CA PHE A 26 17.94 -6.49 15.81
C PHE A 26 17.90 -7.03 14.39
N ARG A 27 18.24 -8.32 14.27
CA ARG A 27 17.70 -9.19 13.26
C ARG A 27 16.30 -9.44 13.78
N ASN A 28 15.34 -8.66 13.27
CA ASN A 28 13.95 -9.03 13.39
C ASN A 28 13.79 -10.27 12.49
N ASP A 29 14.18 -11.42 13.06
CA ASP A 29 13.85 -12.74 12.55
C ASP A 29 12.34 -12.88 12.78
N CYS A 30 11.55 -12.22 11.94
CA CYS A 30 10.15 -12.56 11.76
C CYS A 30 10.07 -13.85 10.96
N ASN A 31 10.68 -14.93 11.47
CA ASN A 31 10.19 -16.28 11.23
C ASN A 31 8.92 -16.46 12.06
N GLY A 32 7.87 -15.76 11.63
CA GLY A 32 6.52 -16.22 11.80
C GLY A 32 6.21 -17.08 10.58
N GLU A 33 6.42 -18.39 10.70
CA GLU A 33 5.61 -19.36 9.96
C GLU A 33 4.16 -19.21 10.42
N GLY A 34 3.53 -18.15 9.94
CA GLY A 34 2.13 -17.83 10.13
C GLY A 34 1.49 -17.79 8.75
N MET A 35 0.92 -18.93 8.36
CA MET A 35 -0.21 -19.02 7.42
C MET A 35 -0.10 -18.09 6.19
N ARG A 36 0.41 -18.62 5.07
CA ARG A 36 -0.04 -18.19 3.74
C ARG A 36 -1.54 -18.49 3.64
N GLY A 37 -2.35 -17.65 4.26
CA GLY A 37 -3.79 -17.79 4.35
C GLY A 37 -4.37 -16.43 4.06
N ASP A 38 -5.25 -16.40 3.07
CA ASP A 38 -6.06 -15.28 2.65
C ASP A 38 -6.48 -14.40 3.83
N GLY A 39 -5.73 -13.32 4.04
CA GLY A 39 -6.18 -12.26 4.93
C GLY A 39 -7.53 -11.74 4.40
N PRO A 40 -8.31 -11.01 5.21
CA PRO A 40 -9.60 -10.43 4.79
C PRO A 40 -9.52 -9.53 3.53
N MET A 41 -8.33 -9.23 3.01
CA MET A 41 -8.11 -8.56 1.73
C MET A 41 -8.13 -9.50 0.52
N GLY A 42 -7.64 -10.75 0.62
CA GLY A 42 -7.68 -11.74 -0.46
C GLY A 42 -9.12 -12.12 -0.79
N ALA A 43 -9.88 -12.53 0.24
CA ALA A 43 -11.31 -12.81 0.12
C ALA A 43 -12.13 -11.61 -0.41
N ARG A 44 -11.78 -10.37 -0.03
CA ARG A 44 -12.46 -9.17 -0.56
C ARG A 44 -12.12 -8.86 -2.02
N HIS A 45 -10.95 -9.27 -2.49
CA HIS A 45 -10.57 -9.13 -3.89
C HIS A 45 -11.32 -10.17 -4.73
N GLU A 46 -11.28 -11.42 -4.30
CA GLU A 46 -11.97 -12.56 -4.90
C GLU A 46 -13.48 -12.27 -5.04
N HIS A 47 -14.15 -11.87 -3.97
CA HIS A 47 -15.57 -11.49 -4.02
C HIS A 47 -15.90 -10.34 -4.97
N ARG A 48 -14.95 -9.43 -5.24
CA ARG A 48 -15.18 -8.35 -6.22
C ARG A 48 -14.96 -8.82 -7.65
N MET A 49 -14.03 -9.73 -7.87
CA MET A 49 -13.83 -10.37 -9.17
C MET A 49 -15.00 -11.27 -9.51
N ASP A 50 -15.50 -12.07 -8.57
CA ASP A 50 -16.70 -12.90 -8.75
C ASP A 50 -17.90 -12.05 -9.17
N ARG A 51 -18.15 -10.96 -8.42
CA ARG A 51 -19.23 -10.01 -8.74
C ARG A 51 -19.07 -9.38 -10.13
N MET A 52 -17.84 -9.06 -10.54
CA MET A 52 -17.59 -8.49 -11.86
C MET A 52 -17.76 -9.55 -12.96
N ALA A 53 -17.31 -10.78 -12.71
CA ALA A 53 -17.45 -11.91 -13.60
C ALA A 53 -18.92 -12.23 -13.87
N ASP A 54 -19.74 -12.28 -12.81
CA ASP A 54 -21.18 -12.52 -12.91
C ASP A 54 -21.91 -11.42 -13.68
N ILE A 55 -21.56 -10.15 -13.41
CA ILE A 55 -22.26 -9.01 -14.01
C ILE A 55 -21.87 -8.80 -15.48
N LEU A 56 -20.60 -9.02 -15.83
CA LEU A 56 -20.09 -8.83 -17.19
C LEU A 56 -20.08 -10.13 -18.01
N ASP A 57 -20.54 -11.25 -17.44
CA ASP A 57 -20.48 -12.58 -18.05
C ASP A 57 -19.08 -12.90 -18.59
N LEU A 58 -18.07 -12.77 -17.71
CA LEU A 58 -16.67 -12.96 -18.11
C LEU A 58 -16.36 -14.42 -18.34
N THR A 59 -15.76 -14.73 -19.48
CA THR A 59 -15.25 -16.07 -19.76
C THR A 59 -14.11 -16.46 -18.82
N GLU A 60 -13.90 -17.75 -18.58
CA GLU A 60 -12.77 -18.24 -17.76
C GLU A 60 -11.41 -17.73 -18.25
N ALA A 61 -11.26 -17.57 -19.57
CA ALA A 61 -10.04 -17.03 -20.17
C ALA A 61 -9.83 -15.56 -19.81
N GLN A 62 -10.89 -14.74 -19.82
CA GLN A 62 -10.83 -13.34 -19.42
C GLN A 62 -10.55 -13.20 -17.92
N GLN A 63 -11.21 -14.02 -17.08
CA GLN A 63 -10.97 -14.02 -15.63
C GLN A 63 -9.50 -14.30 -15.30
N LYS A 64 -8.91 -15.35 -15.90
CA LYS A 64 -7.49 -15.67 -15.72
C LYS A 64 -6.54 -14.55 -16.14
N GLN A 65 -6.86 -13.82 -17.21
CA GLN A 65 -6.06 -12.67 -17.64
C GLN A 65 -6.16 -11.50 -16.66
N ILE A 66 -7.34 -11.25 -16.11
CA ILE A 66 -7.59 -10.21 -15.12
C ILE A 66 -6.86 -10.54 -13.81
N ASP A 67 -6.93 -11.79 -13.35
CA ASP A 67 -6.21 -12.24 -12.16
C ASP A 67 -4.70 -12.08 -12.33
N ALA A 68 -4.16 -12.42 -13.51
CA ALA A 68 -2.74 -12.24 -13.80
C ALA A 68 -2.31 -10.75 -13.74
N ILE A 69 -3.14 -9.83 -14.23
CA ILE A 69 -2.89 -8.38 -14.11
C ILE A 69 -2.87 -7.96 -12.63
N HIS A 70 -3.80 -8.46 -11.82
CA HIS A 70 -3.86 -8.13 -10.40
C HIS A 70 -2.69 -8.70 -9.61
N GLU A 71 -2.29 -9.94 -9.88
CA GLU A 71 -1.16 -10.56 -9.22
C GLU A 71 0.16 -9.86 -9.58
N GLN A 72 0.31 -9.37 -10.82
CA GLN A 72 1.48 -8.59 -11.23
C GLN A 72 1.65 -7.30 -10.41
N GLU A 73 0.55 -6.64 -10.03
CA GLU A 73 0.55 -5.39 -9.28
C GLU A 73 0.43 -5.59 -7.76
N ARG A 74 0.30 -6.84 -7.29
CA ARG A 74 0.08 -7.15 -5.88
C ARG A 74 1.19 -6.62 -4.97
N ALA A 75 2.44 -6.84 -5.33
CA ALA A 75 3.59 -6.36 -4.57
C ALA A 75 3.61 -4.82 -4.48
N THR A 76 3.28 -4.14 -5.59
CA THR A 76 3.13 -2.68 -5.62
C THR A 76 2.05 -2.21 -4.64
N PHE A 77 0.87 -2.85 -4.64
CA PHE A 77 -0.22 -2.50 -3.74
C PHE A 77 0.10 -2.76 -2.26
N GLU A 78 0.85 -3.81 -1.96
CA GLU A 78 1.30 -4.12 -0.61
C GLU A 78 2.31 -3.07 -0.11
N ALA A 79 3.30 -2.71 -0.93
CA ALA A 79 4.27 -1.66 -0.60
C ALA A 79 3.60 -0.29 -0.37
N ASP A 80 2.71 0.10 -1.30
CA ASP A 80 1.86 1.29 -1.20
C ASP A 80 1.08 1.36 0.12
N ARG A 81 0.56 0.21 0.57
CA ARG A 81 -0.26 0.12 1.78
C ARG A 81 0.60 0.33 3.02
N GLU A 82 1.79 -0.24 3.04
CA GLU A 82 2.76 -0.07 4.13
C GLU A 82 3.16 1.40 4.24
N GLN A 83 3.54 2.01 3.12
CA GLN A 83 3.94 3.42 3.08
C GLN A 83 2.83 4.36 3.55
N ARG A 84 1.57 4.10 3.15
CA ARG A 84 0.42 4.85 3.67
C ARG A 84 0.27 4.71 5.17
N ARG A 85 0.44 3.51 5.71
CA ARG A 85 0.33 3.28 7.15
C ARG A 85 1.37 4.10 7.90
N GLU A 86 2.61 4.07 7.43
CA GLU A 86 3.72 4.83 8.02
C GLU A 86 3.45 6.35 7.97
N ILE A 87 3.02 6.89 6.83
CA ILE A 87 2.68 8.31 6.70
C ILE A 87 1.56 8.71 7.69
N HIS A 88 0.52 7.89 7.82
CA HIS A 88 -0.57 8.16 8.75
C HIS A 88 -0.11 8.12 10.22
N GLU A 89 0.76 7.16 10.58
CA GLU A 89 1.34 7.07 11.92
C GLU A 89 2.21 8.30 12.23
N GLN A 90 3.06 8.73 11.29
CA GLN A 90 3.90 9.92 11.43
C GLN A 90 3.07 11.20 11.52
N MET A 91 2.05 11.35 10.66
CA MET A 91 1.14 12.50 10.70
C MET A 91 0.42 12.58 12.04
N ARG A 92 -0.06 11.44 12.55
CA ARG A 92 -0.70 11.36 13.86
C ARG A 92 0.24 11.79 14.99
N ALA A 93 1.49 11.32 14.96
CA ALA A 93 2.49 11.70 15.96
C ALA A 93 2.79 13.21 15.94
N LEU A 94 2.84 13.84 14.77
CA LEU A 94 3.01 15.30 14.66
C LEU A 94 1.81 16.07 15.21
N ILE A 95 0.60 15.58 14.98
CA ILE A 95 -0.64 16.18 15.49
C ILE A 95 -0.74 16.05 17.02
N GLU A 96 -0.31 14.92 17.58
CA GLU A 96 -0.34 14.65 19.03
C GLU A 96 0.85 15.27 19.78
N SER A 97 1.80 15.91 19.08
CA SER A 97 2.98 16.53 19.71
C SER A 97 2.66 17.87 20.37
N ASP A 98 3.41 18.22 21.42
CA ASP A 98 3.22 19.47 22.18
C ASP A 98 3.52 20.73 21.35
N ASN A 99 4.31 20.61 20.27
CA ASN A 99 4.72 21.71 19.41
C ASN A 99 4.30 21.46 17.97
N PHE A 100 3.49 22.36 17.42
CA PHE A 100 3.06 22.27 16.03
C PHE A 100 4.22 22.55 15.06
N ASP A 101 4.73 21.50 14.41
CA ASP A 101 5.73 21.60 13.35
C ASP A 101 5.06 21.60 11.96
N GLU A 102 4.70 22.80 11.50
CA GLU A 102 4.07 23.01 10.20
C GLU A 102 4.94 22.53 9.03
N ALA A 103 6.27 22.64 9.15
CA ALA A 103 7.19 22.23 8.10
C ALA A 103 7.23 20.71 7.97
N ALA A 104 7.27 19.98 9.09
CA ALA A 104 7.19 18.53 9.10
C ALA A 104 5.85 18.02 8.54
N ILE A 105 4.73 18.66 8.92
CA ILE A 105 3.39 18.30 8.40
C ILE A 105 3.31 18.53 6.89
N ARG A 106 3.77 19.68 6.39
CA ARG A 106 3.81 19.95 4.94
C ARG A 106 4.64 18.91 4.20
N ASN A 107 5.81 18.56 4.73
CA ASN A 107 6.67 17.55 4.10
C ASN A 107 5.99 16.17 4.02
N LEU A 108 5.30 15.74 5.07
CA LEU A 108 4.54 14.48 5.04
C LEU A 108 3.36 14.55 4.08
N ALA A 109 2.60 15.65 4.07
CA ALA A 109 1.48 15.83 3.16
C ALA A 109 1.93 15.83 1.69
N THR A 110 3.08 16.42 1.37
CA THR A 110 3.65 16.35 0.01
C THR A 110 4.00 14.91 -0.38
N LYS A 111 4.64 14.15 0.51
CA LYS A 111 4.93 12.72 0.26
C LYS A 111 3.66 11.89 0.07
N GLU A 112 2.63 12.16 0.86
CA GLU A 112 1.33 11.51 0.73
C GLU A 112 0.70 11.82 -0.63
N ALA A 113 0.72 13.08 -1.06
CA ALA A 113 0.19 13.50 -2.35
C ALA A 113 0.92 12.83 -3.53
N GLU A 114 2.24 12.73 -3.49
CA GLU A 114 3.04 12.05 -4.51
C GLU A 114 2.68 10.56 -4.60
N MET A 115 2.59 9.88 -3.45
CA MET A 115 2.17 8.48 -3.41
C MET A 115 0.73 8.29 -3.90
N GLU A 116 -0.20 9.20 -3.57
CA GLU A 116 -1.56 9.14 -4.08
C GLU A 116 -1.62 9.27 -5.60
N ILE A 117 -0.79 10.14 -6.19
CA ILE A 117 -0.71 10.32 -7.64
C ILE A 117 -0.28 9.01 -8.31
N GLU A 118 0.82 8.42 -7.85
CA GLU A 118 1.33 7.16 -8.40
C GLU A 118 0.31 6.03 -8.26
N GLN A 119 -0.35 5.93 -7.11
CA GLN A 119 -1.41 4.96 -6.91
C GLN A 119 -2.59 5.17 -7.87
N ARG A 120 -3.04 6.41 -8.09
CA ARG A 120 -4.13 6.72 -9.03
C ARG A 120 -3.76 6.32 -10.45
N VAL A 121 -2.51 6.58 -10.85
CA VAL A 121 -1.98 6.20 -12.16
C VAL A 121 -1.92 4.68 -12.30
N SER A 122 -1.36 3.96 -11.32
CA SER A 122 -1.31 2.49 -11.32
C SER A 122 -2.72 1.87 -11.43
N ARG A 123 -3.66 2.33 -10.60
CA ARG A 123 -5.07 1.86 -10.67
C ARG A 123 -5.72 2.16 -12.01
N ALA A 124 -5.43 3.31 -12.63
CA ALA A 124 -5.93 3.64 -13.95
C ALA A 124 -5.36 2.73 -15.04
N LYS A 125 -4.06 2.39 -14.97
CA LYS A 125 -3.42 1.43 -15.87
C LYS A 125 -4.07 0.05 -15.78
N VAL A 126 -4.23 -0.48 -14.56
CA VAL A 126 -4.91 -1.77 -14.34
C VAL A 126 -6.32 -1.76 -14.90
N ARG A 127 -7.12 -0.73 -14.60
CA ARG A 127 -8.48 -0.60 -15.12
C ARG A 127 -8.51 -0.55 -16.65
N ASN A 128 -7.56 0.15 -17.27
CA ASN A 128 -7.47 0.21 -18.73
C ASN A 128 -7.11 -1.15 -19.34
N GLN A 129 -6.16 -1.88 -18.75
CA GLN A 129 -5.81 -3.23 -19.20
C GLN A 129 -7.01 -4.18 -19.11
N VAL A 130 -7.73 -4.17 -17.97
CA VAL A 130 -8.95 -4.97 -17.80
C VAL A 130 -10.02 -4.58 -18.82
N PHE A 131 -10.26 -3.29 -19.03
CA PHE A 131 -11.24 -2.81 -20.00
C PHE A 131 -10.94 -3.29 -21.44
N ASN A 132 -9.66 -3.41 -21.82
CA ASN A 132 -9.24 -3.88 -23.13
C ASN A 132 -9.36 -5.41 -23.31
N ILE A 133 -9.58 -6.18 -22.25
CA ILE A 133 -9.88 -7.62 -22.30
C ILE A 133 -11.37 -7.87 -22.61
N LEU A 134 -12.23 -6.90 -22.30
CA LEU A 134 -13.67 -7.00 -22.48
C LEU A 134 -14.07 -6.89 -23.95
N THR A 135 -15.15 -7.59 -24.33
CA THR A 135 -15.80 -7.39 -25.64
C THR A 135 -16.46 -6.01 -25.72
N PRO A 136 -16.75 -5.47 -26.92
CA PRO A 136 -17.41 -4.17 -27.06
C PRO A 136 -18.74 -4.07 -26.30
N GLU A 137 -19.50 -5.16 -26.25
CA GLU A 137 -20.78 -5.26 -25.53
C GLU A 137 -20.57 -5.21 -24.01
N GLN A 138 -19.58 -5.96 -23.51
CA GLN A 138 -19.18 -5.94 -22.09
C GLN A 138 -18.63 -4.57 -21.66
N GLN A 139 -17.90 -3.88 -22.54
CA GLN A 139 -17.41 -2.53 -22.29
C GLN A 139 -18.56 -1.54 -22.08
N GLU A 140 -19.59 -1.58 -22.92
CA GLU A 140 -20.78 -0.74 -22.75
C GLU A 140 -21.52 -1.04 -21.45
N LEU A 141 -21.61 -2.32 -21.07
CA LEU A 141 -22.18 -2.71 -19.79
C LEU A 141 -21.33 -2.19 -18.61
N SER A 142 -20.00 -2.31 -18.69
CA SER A 142 -19.07 -1.83 -17.65
C SER A 142 -19.18 -0.31 -17.41
N LYS A 143 -19.42 0.49 -18.45
CA LYS A 143 -19.59 1.94 -18.35
C LYS A 143 -20.85 2.32 -17.57
N LYS A 144 -21.92 1.52 -17.71
CA LYS A 144 -23.22 1.76 -17.06
C LYS A 144 -23.20 1.39 -15.57
N LEU A 145 -22.31 0.48 -15.16
CA LEU A 145 -22.23 -0.02 -13.79
C LEU A 145 -21.59 0.97 -12.81
N GLY A 146 -20.96 2.04 -13.30
CA GLY A 146 -20.27 3.02 -12.47
C GLY A 146 -19.17 2.38 -11.59
N PRO A 147 -18.54 3.14 -10.68
CA PRO A 147 -17.71 2.52 -9.66
C PRO A 147 -18.62 1.72 -8.74
N MET A 148 -18.60 0.38 -8.85
CA MET A 148 -19.23 -0.51 -7.88
C MET A 148 -18.67 -0.20 -6.48
N HIS A 149 -19.34 0.71 -5.79
CA HIS A 149 -19.17 0.90 -4.36
C HIS A 149 -19.75 -0.37 -3.76
N GLY A 150 -18.88 -1.35 -3.50
CA GLY A 150 -19.23 -2.50 -2.69
C GLY A 150 -19.97 -1.95 -1.49
N GLU A 151 -21.22 -2.39 -1.31
CA GLU A 151 -22.14 -1.89 -0.30
C GLU A 151 -21.35 -1.54 0.97
N ARG A 152 -21.19 -0.24 1.24
CA ARG A 152 -20.94 0.26 2.60
C ARG A 152 -22.24 0.13 3.40
N GLY A 153 -22.86 -1.05 3.30
CA GLY A 153 -24.17 -1.43 3.82
C GLY A 153 -24.07 -2.66 4.73
N GLY A 154 -22.89 -2.91 5.31
CA GLY A 154 -22.84 -3.67 6.55
C GLY A 154 -23.40 -2.80 7.65
N LYS A 155 -24.65 -3.02 8.05
CA LYS A 155 -25.23 -2.53 9.30
C LYS A 155 -24.22 -2.70 10.44
N HIS A 156 -23.50 -1.65 10.80
CA HIS A 156 -22.93 -1.55 12.13
C HIS A 156 -24.09 -1.23 13.08
N HIS A 157 -24.84 -2.25 13.47
CA HIS A 157 -25.49 -2.24 14.78
C HIS A 157 -24.37 -2.31 15.82
N ARG A 158 -23.73 -1.17 16.10
CA ARG A 158 -23.10 -0.96 17.40
C ARG A 158 -24.23 -0.54 18.34
N GLY A 159 -24.97 -1.55 18.81
CA GLY A 159 -25.95 -1.38 19.87
C GLY A 159 -25.24 -0.94 21.14
N GLY A 160 -25.67 0.20 21.69
CA GLY A 160 -25.24 0.73 22.96
C GLY A 160 -25.64 2.21 23.04
N PRO A 161 -26.64 2.60 23.87
CA PRO A 161 -26.92 4.00 24.10
C PRO A 161 -25.67 4.64 24.73
N GLY A 162 -25.04 5.57 24.02
CA GLY A 162 -24.01 6.41 24.61
C GLY A 162 -24.61 7.16 25.80
N PRO A 163 -23.87 7.37 26.90
CA PRO A 163 -24.39 8.11 28.04
C PRO A 163 -24.74 9.51 27.54
N GLY A 164 -26.04 9.83 27.61
CA GLY A 164 -26.52 11.18 27.37
C GLY A 164 -25.78 12.11 28.32
N LEU A 165 -24.96 12.99 27.75
CA LEU A 165 -24.53 14.20 28.44
C LEU A 165 -25.80 15.04 28.65
N GLY A 166 -26.48 14.79 29.77
CA GLY A 166 -27.45 15.69 30.34
C GLY A 166 -26.74 17.01 30.58
N MET A 167 -27.07 18.00 29.77
CA MET A 167 -26.98 19.40 30.17
C MET A 167 -28.15 19.61 31.13
N ASP A 168 -27.89 19.46 32.42
CA ASP A 168 -28.75 20.05 33.46
C ASP A 168 -28.37 21.53 33.59
N ASP A 169 -29.41 22.34 33.80
CA ASP A 169 -29.52 23.80 33.67
C ASP A 169 -28.50 24.68 34.43
#